data_AF-A0A0A9XE72-F1
#
_entry.id   AF-A0A0A9XE72-F1
#
_cell.length_a   1.000
_cell.length_b   1.000
_cell.length_c   1.000
_cell.angle_alpha   90.00
_cell.angle_beta   90.00
_cell.angle_gamma   90.00
#
_symmetry.space_group_name_H-M   'P 1'
#
loop_
_entity.id
_entity.type
_entity.pdbx_description
1 polymer ?
#
loop_
_entity_poly.entity_id
_entity_poly.type
_entity_poly.pdbx_seq_one_letter_code
_entity_poly.pdbx_strand_id
1 'polypeptide(L)'
;MSISGLVSDGRILSRFIRTECMNYEYMYGTRLPINQMSDLLADKYQHHIQSVGKRPFGVGVLVAGYDKQGTHLFEIIPSGDVFDYKATAMGVRSQSARTYLEKHFKTFP
;
A
#
# COMPACT_ATOMS: atom_id res chain seq x y z
N MET A 1 -5.50 -4.16 3.96
CA MET A 1 -4.04 -4.27 3.71
C MET A 1 -3.67 -5.74 3.62
N SER A 2 -3.00 -6.12 2.53
CA SER A 2 -2.27 -7.39 2.41
C SER A 2 -0.78 -7.11 2.37
N ILE A 3 0.04 -7.99 2.91
CA ILE A 3 1.50 -7.81 3.00
C ILE A 3 2.23 -9.01 2.41
N SER A 4 3.39 -8.78 1.80
CA SER A 4 4.28 -9.84 1.30
C SER A 4 5.73 -9.48 1.62
N GLY A 5 6.43 -10.35 2.36
CA GLY A 5 7.81 -10.13 2.82
C GLY A 5 7.92 -10.29 4.33
N LEU A 6 8.74 -9.45 4.98
CA LEU A 6 8.95 -9.47 6.42
C LEU A 6 7.70 -9.05 7.19
N VAL A 7 7.03 -10.01 7.83
CA VAL A 7 5.78 -9.81 8.57
C VAL A 7 5.95 -8.81 9.73
N SER A 8 7.13 -8.77 10.36
CA SER A 8 7.45 -7.81 11.42
C SER A 8 7.33 -6.36 10.93
N ASP A 9 7.88 -6.08 9.76
CA ASP A 9 7.86 -4.76 9.14
C ASP A 9 6.43 -4.40 8.72
N GLY A 10 5.69 -5.37 8.18
CA GLY A 10 4.27 -5.20 7.84
C GLY A 10 3.40 -4.83 9.04
N ARG A 11 3.68 -5.36 10.24
CA ARG A 11 2.97 -4.97 11.48
C ARG A 11 3.27 -3.53 11.89
N ILE A 12 4.52 -3.08 11.72
CA ILE A 12 4.92 -1.70 12.02
C ILE A 12 4.16 -0.73 11.10
N LEU A 13 4.12 -1.02 9.81
CA LEU A 13 3.39 -0.23 8.82
C LEU A 13 1.88 -0.26 9.04
N SER A 14 1.31 -1.42 9.36
CA SER A 14 -0.11 -1.55 9.70
C SER A 14 -0.48 -0.68 10.91
N ARG A 15 0.37 -0.66 11.95
CA ARG A 15 0.17 0.21 13.11
C ARG A 15 0.27 1.68 12.74
N PHE A 16 1.28 2.05 11.95
CA PHE A 16 1.46 3.42 11.47
C PHE A 16 0.21 3.94 10.73
N ILE A 17 -0.26 3.21 9.73
CA ILE A 17 -1.45 3.62 8.95
C ILE A 17 -2.70 3.73 9.81
N ARG A 18 -2.91 2.77 10.74
CA ARG A 18 -4.06 2.85 11.66
C ARG A 18 -4.02 4.13 12.49
N THR A 19 -2.84 4.50 12.99
CA THR A 19 -2.64 5.76 13.71
C THR A 19 -2.93 6.97 12.82
N GLU A 20 -2.41 7.00 11.59
CA GLU A 20 -2.68 8.11 10.66
C GLU A 20 -4.16 8.25 10.29
N CYS A 21 -4.85 7.14 10.05
CA CYS A 21 -6.29 7.15 9.79
C CYS A 21 -7.09 7.71 10.98
N MET A 22 -6.76 7.29 12.21
CA MET A 22 -7.41 7.79 13.42
C MET A 22 -7.12 9.28 13.66
N ASN A 23 -5.87 9.71 13.44
CA ASN A 23 -5.47 11.10 13.57
C ASN A 23 -6.21 11.99 12.55
N TYR A 24 -6.33 11.52 11.31
CA TYR A 24 -7.03 12.25 10.27
C TYR A 24 -8.52 12.39 10.58
N GLU A 25 -9.17 11.31 11.03
CA GLU A 25 -10.58 11.35 11.45
C GLU A 25 -10.78 12.27 12.67
N TYR A 26 -9.85 12.28 13.61
CA TYR A 26 -9.86 13.18 14.76
C TYR A 26 -9.71 14.66 14.36
N MET A 27 -8.80 14.98 13.44
CA MET A 27 -8.52 16.36 13.02
C MET A 27 -9.56 16.94 12.07
N TYR A 28 -10.00 16.15 11.09
CA TYR A 28 -10.83 16.63 9.98
C TYR A 28 -12.28 16.11 10.03
N GLY A 29 -12.62 15.25 10.99
CA GLY A 29 -13.97 14.67 11.12
C GLY A 29 -14.39 13.80 9.94
N THR A 30 -13.45 13.41 9.08
CA THR A 30 -13.70 12.63 7.85
C THR A 30 -12.67 11.51 7.71
N ARG A 31 -12.98 10.49 6.90
CA ARG A 31 -12.04 9.38 6.66
C ARG A 31 -10.90 9.83 5.76
N LEU A 32 -9.69 9.35 6.05
CA LEU A 32 -8.49 9.60 5.25
C LEU A 32 -8.70 9.10 3.79
N PRO A 33 -8.57 9.97 2.77
CA PRO A 33 -8.60 9.56 1.37
C PRO A 33 -7.47 8.59 1.05
N ILE A 34 -7.74 7.62 0.18
CA ILE A 34 -6.82 6.50 -0.01
C ILE A 34 -5.54 6.91 -0.75
N ASN A 35 -5.64 7.91 -1.64
CA ASN A 35 -4.49 8.54 -2.30
C ASN A 35 -3.56 9.24 -1.30
N GLN A 36 -4.13 9.98 -0.34
CA GLN A 36 -3.31 10.62 0.71
C GLN A 36 -2.64 9.56 1.60
N MET A 37 -3.34 8.47 1.89
CA MET A 37 -2.78 7.36 2.65
C MET A 37 -1.62 6.67 1.91
N SER A 38 -1.69 6.53 0.59
CA SER A 38 -0.59 5.96 -0.20
C SER A 38 0.64 6.88 -0.21
N ASP A 39 0.44 8.20 -0.29
CA ASP A 39 1.53 9.17 -0.25
C ASP A 39 2.24 9.15 1.12
N LEU A 40 1.47 9.12 2.21
CA LEU A 40 2.02 8.99 3.57
C LEU A 40 2.83 7.71 3.76
N LEU A 41 2.42 6.62 3.10
CA LEU A 41 3.18 5.38 3.08
C LEU A 41 4.46 5.52 2.27
N ALA A 42 4.40 6.11 1.07
CA ALA A 42 5.57 6.35 0.22
C ALA A 42 6.63 7.14 1.00
N ASP A 43 6.23 8.24 1.65
CA ASP A 43 7.11 9.08 2.46
C ASP A 43 7.72 8.29 3.63
N LYS A 44 6.93 7.43 4.27
CA LYS A 44 7.41 6.57 5.36
C LYS A 44 8.49 5.60 4.87
N TYR A 45 8.29 4.99 3.71
CA TYR A 45 9.28 4.11 3.07
C TYR A 45 10.54 4.88 2.69
N GLN A 46 10.37 6.00 1.99
CA GLN A 46 11.47 6.83 1.50
C GLN A 46 12.35 7.34 2.63
N HIS A 47 11.76 7.75 3.74
CA HIS A 47 12.49 8.18 4.92
C HIS A 47 13.41 7.08 5.48
N HIS A 48 13.04 5.80 5.38
CA HIS A 48 13.86 4.68 5.83
C HIS A 48 14.98 4.32 4.86
N ILE A 49 14.86 4.70 3.58
CA ILE A 49 15.87 4.47 2.55
C ILE A 49 16.97 5.55 2.61
N GLN A 50 16.59 6.80 2.87
CA GLN A 50 17.51 7.94 2.86
C GLN A 50 18.17 8.22 4.23
N SER A 51 17.59 7.76 5.33
CA SER A 51 18.15 8.01 6.67
C SER A 51 19.31 7.06 6.99
N VAL A 52 20.47 7.62 7.32
CA VAL A 52 21.62 6.84 7.82
C VAL A 52 21.26 6.08 9.09
N GLY A 53 21.65 4.80 9.17
CA GLY A 53 21.37 3.93 10.31
C GLY A 53 19.97 3.29 10.29
N LYS A 54 19.11 3.65 9.32
CA LYS A 54 17.87 2.92 9.05
C LYS A 54 18.07 1.93 7.91
N ARG A 55 17.16 0.96 7.82
CA ARG A 55 17.08 0.01 6.72
C ARG A 55 15.73 0.15 6.00
N PRO A 56 15.66 -0.12 4.68
CA PRO A 56 14.39 -0.22 3.98
C PRO A 56 13.47 -1.26 4.62
N PHE A 57 12.17 -1.06 4.48
CA PHE A 57 11.18 -2.04 4.89
C PHE A 57 11.22 -3.24 3.94
N GLY A 58 11.42 -4.44 4.48
CA GLY A 58 11.50 -5.68 3.68
C GLY A 58 10.14 -6.25 3.31
N VAL A 59 9.14 -5.41 3.07
CA VAL A 59 7.75 -5.80 2.84
C VAL A 59 7.12 -4.95 1.74
N GLY A 60 6.50 -5.63 0.78
CA GLY A 60 5.57 -5.02 -0.17
C GLY A 60 4.16 -5.03 0.40
N VAL A 61 3.39 -3.99 0.13
CA VAL A 61 2.06 -3.79 0.72
C VAL A 61 1.04 -3.54 -0.39
N LEU A 62 -0.06 -4.30 -0.37
CA LEU A 62 -1.24 -4.01 -1.16
C LEU A 62 -2.28 -3.33 -0.28
N VAL A 63 -2.67 -2.15 -0.70
CA VAL A 63 -3.68 -1.32 -0.06
C VAL A 63 -4.88 -1.26 -0.98
N ALA A 64 -5.98 -1.89 -0.55
CA ALA A 64 -7.28 -1.72 -1.17
C ALA A 64 -8.13 -0.79 -0.31
N GLY A 65 -8.80 0.16 -0.96
CA GLY A 65 -9.67 1.11 -0.29
C GLY A 65 -10.81 1.57 -1.18
N TYR A 66 -11.79 2.20 -0.54
CA TYR A 66 -12.93 2.81 -1.21
C TYR A 66 -13.13 4.21 -0.65
N ASP A 67 -13.13 5.21 -1.53
CA ASP A 67 -13.37 6.60 -1.17
C ASP A 67 -14.40 7.25 -2.11
N LYS A 68 -14.48 8.59 -2.12
CA LYS A 68 -15.43 9.33 -2.95
C LYS A 68 -15.16 9.21 -4.46
N GLN A 69 -13.93 8.88 -4.86
CA GLN A 69 -13.52 8.69 -6.25
C GLN A 69 -13.69 7.24 -6.71
N GLY A 70 -13.97 6.32 -5.79
CA GLY A 70 -14.33 4.94 -6.08
C GLY A 70 -13.40 3.94 -5.40
N THR A 71 -13.20 2.80 -6.05
CA THR A 71 -12.28 1.74 -5.60
C THR A 71 -10.86 2.03 -6.05
N HIS A 72 -9.91 1.93 -5.13
CA HIS A 72 -8.49 2.08 -5.42
C HIS A 72 -7.70 0.89 -4.89
N LEU A 73 -6.69 0.47 -5.66
CA LEU A 73 -5.76 -0.60 -5.28
C LEU A 73 -4.34 -0.13 -5.52
N PHE A 74 -3.63 0.17 -4.43
CA PHE A 74 -2.25 0.61 -4.45
C PHE A 74 -1.29 -0.53 -4.10
N GLU A 75 -0.21 -0.64 -4.86
CA GLU A 75 0.95 -1.46 -4.57
C GLU A 75 2.11 -0.55 -4.15
N ILE A 76 2.60 -0.74 -2.93
CA ILE A 76 3.79 -0.05 -2.42
C ILE A 76 4.90 -1.08 -2.24
N ILE A 77 6.05 -0.82 -2.84
CA ILE A 77 7.21 -1.72 -2.80
C ILE A 77 8.33 -1.14 -1.92
N PRO A 78 9.31 -1.97 -1.48
CA PRO A 78 10.42 -1.54 -0.63
C PRO A 78 11.25 -0.34 -1.11
N SER A 79 11.20 0.01 -2.40
CA SER A 79 11.86 1.20 -2.96
C SER A 79 11.15 2.51 -2.61
N GLY A 80 9.94 2.46 -2.07
CA GLY A 80 9.10 3.64 -1.83
C GLY A 80 8.21 4.01 -3.00
N ASP A 81 8.30 3.29 -4.13
CA ASP A 81 7.41 3.51 -5.27
C ASP A 81 5.98 3.07 -4.95
N VAL A 82 5.02 3.85 -5.43
CA VAL A 82 3.58 3.60 -5.32
C VAL A 82 3.01 3.43 -6.72
N PHE A 83 2.27 2.35 -6.92
CA PHE A 83 1.59 2.05 -8.18
C PHE A 83 0.09 1.91 -7.96
N ASP A 84 -0.71 2.65 -8.73
CA ASP A 84 -2.15 2.44 -8.81
C ASP A 84 -2.46 1.35 -9.84
N TYR A 85 -3.21 0.33 -9.43
CA TYR A 85 -3.55 -0.81 -10.26
C TYR A 85 -5.06 -1.06 -10.29
N LYS A 86 -5.57 -1.49 -11.44
CA LYS A 86 -6.91 -2.10 -11.50
C LYS A 86 -6.94 -3.48 -10.85
N ALA A 87 -5.87 -4.24 -11.05
CA ALA A 87 -5.67 -5.55 -10.46
C ALA A 87 -4.16 -5.84 -10.43
N THR A 88 -3.68 -6.36 -9.31
CA THR A 88 -2.29 -6.81 -9.16
C THR A 88 -2.22 -8.00 -8.21
N ALA A 89 -1.09 -8.70 -8.24
CA ALA A 89 -0.75 -9.76 -7.31
C ALA A 89 0.70 -9.57 -6.86
N MET A 90 1.03 -9.95 -5.63
CA MET A 90 2.38 -9.90 -5.07
C MET A 90 2.77 -11.21 -4.42
N GLY A 91 4.07 -11.43 -4.24
CA GLY A 91 4.62 -12.60 -3.54
C GLY A 91 5.09 -13.71 -4.48
N VAL A 92 5.32 -14.89 -3.90
CA VAL A 92 5.88 -16.06 -4.61
C VAL A 92 4.90 -16.55 -5.68
N ARG A 93 5.40 -16.79 -6.91
CA ARG A 93 4.60 -17.22 -8.08
C ARG A 93 3.47 -16.24 -8.45
N SER A 94 3.58 -14.97 -8.05
CA SER A 94 2.62 -13.92 -8.42
C SER A 94 2.55 -13.65 -9.92
N GLN A 95 3.61 -13.96 -10.67
CA GLN A 95 3.62 -13.82 -12.13
C GLN A 95 2.47 -14.58 -12.80
N SER A 96 2.22 -15.84 -12.43
CA SER A 96 1.12 -16.63 -12.99
C SER A 96 -0.25 -16.00 -12.68
N ALA A 97 -0.40 -15.43 -11.48
CA ALA A 97 -1.60 -14.70 -11.09
C ALA A 97 -1.76 -13.42 -11.92
N ARG A 98 -0.69 -12.64 -12.11
CA ARG A 98 -0.70 -11.45 -12.98
C ARG A 98 -1.08 -11.80 -14.41
N THR A 99 -0.53 -12.87 -14.99
CA THR A 99 -0.90 -13.33 -16.34
C THR A 99 -2.38 -13.70 -16.45
N TYR A 100 -2.98 -14.27 -15.40
CA TYR A 100 -4.42 -14.51 -15.37
C TYR A 100 -5.21 -13.20 -15.29
N LEU A 101 -4.78 -12.28 -14.42
CA LEU A 101 -5.43 -10.96 -14.25
C LEU A 101 -5.34 -10.13 -15.54
N GLU A 102 -4.20 -10.10 -16.23
CA GLU A 102 -4.03 -9.40 -17.50
C GLU A 102 -5.02 -9.84 -18.59
N LYS A 103 -5.46 -11.10 -18.56
CA LYS A 103 -6.47 -11.62 -19.47
C LYS A 103 -7.91 -11.21 -19.10
N HIS A 104 -8.19 -10.98 -17.82
CA HIS A 104 -9.56 -10.80 -17.30
C HIS A 104 -9.83 -9.41 -16.70
N PHE A 105 -8.83 -8.56 -16.48
CA PHE A 105 -9.02 -7.30 -15.75
C PHE A 105 -10.02 -6.34 -16.42
N LYS A 106 -10.24 -6.48 -17.73
CA LYS A 106 -11.21 -5.67 -18.49
C LYS A 106 -12.66 -6.00 -18.14
N THR A 107 -12.93 -7.19 -17.60
CA THR A 107 -14.27 -7.60 -17.18
C THR A 107 -14.54 -7.26 -15.71
N PHE A 108 -13.57 -6.69 -15.00
CA PHE A 108 -13.77 -6.28 -13.62
C PHE A 108 -14.64 -5.00 -13.59
N PRO A 109 -15.56 -4.91 -12.62
CA PRO A 109 -16.45 -3.76 -12.48
C PRO A 109 -15.70 -2.48 -12.13
#